data_AF-A0A924GTS3-F1
#
_entry.id   AF-A0A924GTS3-F1
#
_cell.length_a   1.000
_cell.length_b   1.000
_cell.length_c   1.000
_cell.angle_alpha   90.00
_cell.angle_beta   90.00
_cell.angle_gamma   90.00
#
_symmetry.space_group_name_H-M   'P 1'
#
loop_
_entity.id
_entity.type
_entity.pdbx_description
1 polymer ?
#
loop_
_entity_poly.entity_id
_entity_poly.type
_entity_poly.pdbx_seq_one_letter_code
_entity_poly.pdbx_strand_id
1 'polypeptide(L)'
;MHTSALVLFSGGQDSTTCLAQALSKYERVETVAFDYGQRHIVELQARLNVLREIREKFPQWASKLGEDHLLDLAVLGQVSDTSLTRDVAFKMESSGLPNTFVPGRNLLFLTLSAALAY
;
A
#
# COMPACT_ATOMS: atom_id res chain seq x y z
N MET A 1 -20.32 7.50 14.41
CA MET A 1 -19.67 6.46 13.57
C MET A 1 -18.88 7.17 12.49
N HIS A 2 -17.70 6.65 12.12
CA HIS A 2 -16.93 7.21 11.00
C HIS A 2 -17.60 6.84 9.67
N THR A 3 -17.74 7.82 8.76
CA THR A 3 -18.35 7.62 7.43
C THR A 3 -17.32 7.43 6.32
N SER A 4 -16.04 7.67 6.60
CA SER A 4 -14.92 7.50 5.67
C SER A 4 -13.93 6.43 6.14
N ALA A 5 -13.15 5.90 5.19
CA ALA A 5 -12.03 5.01 5.45
C ALA A 5 -10.84 5.31 4.53
N LEU A 6 -9.62 5.10 5.05
CA LEU A 6 -8.39 5.09 4.26
C LEU A 6 -7.86 3.66 4.20
N VAL A 7 -7.60 3.16 3.00
CA VAL A 7 -7.12 1.79 2.77
C VAL A 7 -5.67 1.81 2.31
N LEU A 8 -4.81 1.12 3.06
CA LEU A 8 -3.46 0.75 2.63
C LEU A 8 -3.55 -0.16 1.40
N PHE A 9 -3.27 0.38 0.22
CA PHE A 9 -3.63 -0.24 -1.05
C PHE A 9 -2.42 -0.48 -1.95
N SER A 10 -1.98 -1.74 -2.05
CA SER A 10 -0.88 -2.15 -2.92
C SER A 10 -1.33 -2.65 -4.29
N GLY A 11 -2.63 -2.89 -4.49
CA GLY A 11 -3.17 -3.54 -5.69
C GLY A 11 -3.08 -5.07 -5.66
N GLY A 12 -2.47 -5.66 -4.63
CA GLY A 12 -2.49 -7.11 -4.40
C GLY A 12 -3.87 -7.60 -3.96
N GLN A 13 -4.08 -8.92 -4.02
CA GLN A 13 -5.35 -9.58 -3.70
C GLN A 13 -5.92 -9.16 -2.34
N ASP A 14 -5.08 -9.17 -1.29
CA ASP A 14 -5.52 -8.86 0.07
C ASP A 14 -5.96 -7.40 0.19
N SER A 15 -5.13 -6.47 -0.28
CA SER A 15 -5.46 -5.03 -0.24
C SER A 15 -6.68 -4.68 -1.10
N THR A 16 -6.91 -5.40 -2.20
CA THR A 16 -8.10 -5.27 -3.05
C THR A 16 -9.35 -5.79 -2.36
N THR A 17 -9.23 -6.88 -1.61
CA THR A 17 -10.31 -7.40 -0.78
C THR A 17 -10.67 -6.42 0.34
N CYS A 18 -9.67 -5.85 1.00
CA CYS A 18 -9.88 -4.79 2.00
C CYS A 18 -10.57 -3.56 1.41
N LEU A 19 -10.16 -3.13 0.21
CA LEU A 19 -10.79 -2.02 -0.50
C LEU A 19 -12.27 -2.30 -0.81
N ALA A 20 -12.58 -3.47 -1.37
CA ALA A 20 -13.96 -3.88 -1.64
C ALA A 20 -14.81 -3.92 -0.37
N GLN A 21 -14.25 -4.44 0.72
CA GLN A 21 -14.93 -4.47 2.02
C GLN A 21 -15.19 -3.05 2.54
N ALA A 22 -14.23 -2.14 2.44
CA ALA A 22 -14.41 -0.75 2.84
C ALA A 22 -15.48 -0.04 2.00
N LEU A 23 -15.45 -0.19 0.67
CA LEU A 23 -16.43 0.41 -0.25
C LEU A 23 -17.86 -0.09 0.00
N SER A 24 -18.02 -1.31 0.52
CA SER A 24 -19.33 -1.84 0.94
C SER A 24 -19.87 -1.21 2.22
N LYS A 25 -19.02 -0.62 3.07
CA LYS A 25 -19.35 -0.16 4.42
C LYS A 25 -19.37 1.36 4.59
N TYR A 26 -18.42 2.06 3.97
CA TYR A 26 -18.19 3.49 4.18
C TYR A 26 -18.71 4.31 3.00
N GLU A 27 -19.07 5.57 3.22
CA GLU A 27 -19.59 6.48 2.19
C GLU A 27 -18.48 6.97 1.25
N ARG A 28 -17.28 7.21 1.81
CA ARG A 28 -16.07 7.62 1.08
C ARG A 28 -14.90 6.74 1.48
N VAL A 29 -14.17 6.22 0.49
CA VAL A 29 -12.98 5.41 0.71
C VAL A 29 -11.85 5.96 -0.14
N GLU A 30 -10.75 6.28 0.50
CA GLU A 30 -9.52 6.71 -0.15
C GLU A 30 -8.47 5.59 -0.04
N THR A 31 -7.47 5.62 -0.91
CA THR A 31 -6.39 4.64 -0.91
C THR A 31 -5.06 5.33 -0.67
N VAL A 32 -4.14 4.64 0.00
CA VAL A 32 -2.76 5.10 0.16
C VAL A 32 -1.79 3.99 -0.15
N ALA A 33 -0.81 4.31 -1.00
CA ALA A 33 0.32 3.48 -1.32
C ALA A 33 1.62 4.18 -0.91
N PHE A 34 2.70 3.39 -0.83
CA PHE A 34 4.00 3.87 -0.40
C PHE A 34 5.07 3.49 -1.42
N ASP A 35 5.82 4.47 -1.88
CA ASP A 35 7.06 4.25 -2.61
C ASP A 35 8.23 4.40 -1.65
N TYR A 36 8.89 3.30 -1.31
CA TYR A 36 10.05 3.28 -0.42
C TYR A 36 11.28 2.72 -1.14
N GLY A 37 11.32 2.83 -2.46
CA GLY A 37 12.41 2.31 -3.29
C GLY A 37 12.35 0.79 -3.49
N GLN A 38 11.16 0.20 -3.43
CA GLN A 38 10.99 -1.22 -3.74
C GLN A 38 11.40 -1.58 -5.17
N ARG A 39 12.06 -2.74 -5.32
CA ARG A 39 12.58 -3.22 -6.62
C ARG A 39 11.51 -3.28 -7.71
N HIS A 40 10.27 -3.57 -7.36
CA HIS A 40 9.18 -3.77 -8.31
C HIS A 40 8.27 -2.55 -8.41
N ILE A 41 8.75 -1.50 -9.10
CA ILE A 41 7.93 -0.32 -9.45
C ILE A 41 6.66 -0.70 -10.24
N VAL A 42 6.70 -1.82 -10.98
CA VAL A 42 5.54 -2.33 -11.73
C VAL A 42 4.33 -2.58 -10.84
N GLU A 43 4.54 -2.93 -9.56
CA GLU A 43 3.46 -3.15 -8.59
C GLU A 43 2.73 -1.83 -8.26
N LEU A 44 3.45 -0.70 -8.22
CA LEU A 44 2.84 0.63 -8.04
C LEU A 44 1.99 1.05 -9.25
N GLN A 45 2.25 0.51 -10.43
CA GLN A 45 1.42 0.73 -11.62
C GLN A 45 0.23 -0.23 -11.68
N ALA A 46 0.42 -1.48 -11.26
CA ALA A 46 -0.63 -2.49 -11.24
C ALA A 46 -1.84 -2.06 -10.39
N ARG A 47 -1.61 -1.40 -9.25
CA ARG A 47 -2.68 -0.89 -8.39
C ARG A 47 -3.60 0.10 -9.11
N LEU A 48 -3.08 0.94 -10.01
CA LEU A 48 -3.87 1.92 -10.77
C LEU A 48 -4.83 1.22 -11.73
N ASN A 49 -4.38 0.13 -12.36
CA ASN A 49 -5.26 -0.70 -13.19
C ASN A 49 -6.39 -1.28 -12.34
N VAL A 50 -6.09 -1.81 -11.14
CA VAL A 50 -7.13 -2.36 -10.25
C VAL A 50 -8.15 -1.28 -9.85
N LEU A 51 -7.72 -0.07 -9.51
CA LEU A 51 -8.64 1.04 -9.19
C LEU A 51 -9.54 1.40 -10.38
N ARG A 52 -8.97 1.45 -11.60
CA ARG A 52 -9.75 1.69 -12.82
C ARG A 52 -10.81 0.60 -13.02
N GLU A 53 -10.41 -0.66 -12.95
CA GLU A 53 -11.32 -1.81 -13.11
C GLU A 53 -12.42 -1.81 -12.04
N ILE A 54 -12.11 -1.43 -10.79
CA ILE A 54 -13.12 -1.27 -9.73
C ILE A 54 -14.15 -0.21 -10.11
N ARG A 55 -13.72 0.95 -10.61
CA ARG A 55 -14.63 2.02 -11.03
C ARG A 55 -15.52 1.59 -12.20
N GLU A 56 -14.95 0.89 -13.18
CA GLU A 56 -15.65 0.47 -14.39
C GLU A 56 -16.63 -0.71 -14.13
N LYS A 57 -16.20 -1.71 -13.37
CA LYS A 57 -16.98 -2.95 -13.14
C LYS A 57 -17.98 -2.84 -11.99
N PHE A 58 -17.77 -1.90 -11.07
CA PHE A 58 -18.65 -1.70 -9.92
C PHE A 58 -19.09 -0.22 -9.81
N PRO A 59 -20.00 0.24 -10.69
CA PRO A 59 -20.43 1.64 -10.74
C PRO A 59 -20.98 2.17 -9.40
N GLN A 60 -21.57 1.30 -8.57
CA GLN A 60 -22.05 1.64 -7.23
C GLN A 60 -20.95 2.06 -6.25
N TRP A 61 -19.69 1.72 -6.55
CA TRP A 61 -18.53 2.09 -5.76
C TRP A 61 -17.74 3.24 -6.38
N ALA A 62 -17.98 3.58 -7.65
CA ALA A 62 -17.21 4.59 -8.38
C ALA A 62 -17.26 5.97 -7.71
N SER A 63 -18.44 6.38 -7.22
CA SER A 63 -18.61 7.66 -6.49
C SER A 63 -18.08 7.63 -5.05
N LYS A 64 -17.89 6.44 -4.49
CA LYS A 64 -17.39 6.23 -3.12
C LYS A 64 -15.86 6.17 -3.08
N LEU A 65 -15.24 5.73 -4.18
CA LEU A 65 -13.78 5.63 -4.31
C LEU A 65 -13.16 7.00 -4.61
N GLY A 66 -12.65 7.65 -3.56
CA GLY A 66 -12.04 8.96 -3.58
C GLY A 66 -10.60 8.98 -4.08
N GLU A 67 -9.78 9.82 -3.44
CA GLU A 67 -8.39 10.05 -3.81
C GLU A 67 -7.52 8.79 -3.60
N ASP A 68 -6.51 8.70 -4.45
CA ASP A 68 -5.48 7.68 -4.40
C ASP A 68 -4.14 8.35 -4.13
N HIS A 69 -3.65 8.16 -2.92
CA HIS A 69 -2.44 8.79 -2.40
C HIS A 69 -1.22 7.91 -2.65
N LEU A 70 -0.11 8.53 -3.05
CA LEU A 70 1.20 7.89 -3.08
C LEU A 70 2.15 8.72 -2.23
N LEU A 71 2.63 8.15 -1.13
CA LEU A 71 3.59 8.82 -0.26
C LEU A 71 5.00 8.26 -0.51
N ASP A 72 5.96 9.18 -0.66
CA ASP A 72 7.38 8.87 -0.75
C ASP A 72 7.95 8.57 0.65
N LEU A 73 8.51 7.38 0.81
CA LEU A 73 9.20 6.87 1.99
C LEU A 73 10.64 6.45 1.65
N ALA A 74 11.33 7.17 0.75
CA ALA A 74 12.75 6.97 0.51
C ALA A 74 13.60 7.03 1.81
N VAL A 75 13.13 7.77 2.83
CA VAL A 75 13.72 7.80 4.17
C VAL A 75 13.85 6.41 4.81
N LEU A 76 13.00 5.46 4.44
CA LEU A 76 13.03 4.10 4.95
C LEU A 76 14.33 3.37 4.59
N GLY A 77 14.89 3.66 3.41
CA GLY A 77 16.20 3.19 3.00
C GLY A 77 17.37 3.81 3.77
N GLN A 78 17.14 4.92 4.50
CA GLN A 78 18.14 5.55 5.39
C GLN A 78 18.07 5.01 6.82
N VAL A 79 16.91 4.50 7.24
CA VAL A 79 16.64 4.03 8.62
C VAL A 79 16.80 2.51 8.76
N SER A 80 16.74 1.75 7.66
CA SER A 80 16.85 0.28 7.67
C SER A 80 17.96 -0.22 6.73
N ASP A 81 18.96 -0.90 7.29
CA ASP A 81 20.05 -1.59 6.59
C ASP A 81 19.57 -2.92 5.93
N THR A 82 18.53 -2.89 5.09
CA THR A 82 17.96 -4.12 4.50
C THR A 82 17.72 -4.01 3.00
N SER A 83 18.35 -4.92 2.23
CA SER A 83 18.17 -5.47 0.84
C SER A 83 17.55 -4.68 -0.31
N LEU A 84 16.85 -3.57 -0.08
CA LEU A 84 16.20 -2.75 -1.10
C LEU A 84 17.20 -1.84 -1.81
N THR A 85 18.36 -1.58 -1.19
CA THR A 85 19.43 -0.71 -1.72
C THR A 85 20.62 -1.47 -2.30
N ARG A 86 20.59 -2.81 -2.34
CA ARG A 86 21.69 -3.62 -2.90
C ARG A 86 21.16 -4.68 -3.86
N ASP A 87 21.88 -4.89 -4.95
CA ASP A 87 21.61 -5.93 -5.96
C ASP A 87 22.08 -7.29 -5.44
N VAL A 88 21.35 -7.84 -4.45
CA VAL A 88 21.68 -9.11 -3.79
C VAL A 88 20.66 -10.18 -4.18
N ALA A 89 21.15 -11.37 -4.53
CA ALA A 89 20.32 -12.55 -4.76
C ALA A 89 19.50 -12.91 -3.51
N PHE A 90 18.35 -13.54 -3.72
CA PHE A 90 17.51 -14.04 -2.62
C PHE A 90 18.32 -14.96 -1.71
N LYS A 91 18.28 -14.70 -0.39
CA LYS A 91 18.94 -15.51 0.62
C LYS A 91 18.12 -15.52 1.90
N MET A 92 18.03 -16.69 2.53
CA MET A 92 17.55 -16.82 3.90
C MET A 92 18.67 -16.42 4.86
N GLU A 93 18.42 -15.42 5.69
CA GLU A 93 19.36 -14.97 6.71
C GLU A 93 19.38 -15.94 7.90
N SER A 94 20.44 -15.87 8.71
CA SER A 94 20.56 -16.66 9.95
C SER A 94 19.44 -16.37 10.97
N SER A 95 18.75 -15.23 10.82
CA SER A 95 17.54 -14.86 11.56
C SER A 95 16.29 -15.64 11.14
N GLY A 96 16.36 -16.47 10.10
CA GLY A 96 15.21 -17.19 9.54
C GLY A 96 14.30 -16.33 8.67
N LEU A 97 14.66 -15.08 8.41
CA LEU A 97 13.92 -14.17 7.54
C LEU A 97 14.61 -14.07 6.17
N PRO A 98 13.85 -13.90 5.08
CA PRO A 98 14.46 -13.61 3.79
C PRO A 98 15.11 -12.23 3.85
N ASN A 99 16.20 -12.05 3.10
CA ASN A 99 16.83 -10.74 3.02
C ASN A 99 15.88 -9.64 2.53
N THR A 100 14.79 -9.96 1.82
CA THR A 100 13.73 -9.02 1.41
C THR A 100 12.84 -8.49 2.55
N PHE A 101 13.00 -8.98 3.78
CA PHE A 101 12.26 -8.48 4.94
C PHE A 101 12.79 -7.10 5.35
N VAL A 102 11.87 -6.17 5.65
CA VAL A 102 12.19 -4.78 6.00
C VAL A 102 11.68 -4.48 7.41
N PRO A 103 12.56 -4.46 8.42
CA PRO A 103 12.21 -4.13 9.79
C PRO A 103 11.50 -2.78 9.91
N GLY A 104 10.45 -2.71 10.74
CA GLY A 104 9.76 -1.45 11.04
C GLY A 104 8.93 -0.84 9.90
N ARG A 105 9.00 -1.37 8.67
CA ARG A 105 8.29 -0.80 7.50
C ARG A 105 6.80 -0.61 7.73
N ASN A 106 6.12 -1.64 8.25
CA ASN A 106 4.69 -1.58 8.47
C ASN A 106 4.30 -0.58 9.58
N LEU A 107 5.19 -0.30 10.55
CA LEU A 107 4.94 0.72 11.56
C LEU A 107 4.95 2.12 10.95
N LEU A 108 5.91 2.38 10.04
CA LEU A 108 5.96 3.64 9.29
C LEU A 108 4.73 3.82 8.41
N PHE A 109 4.31 2.76 7.71
CA PHE A 109 3.09 2.77 6.91
C PHE A 109 1.87 3.16 7.73
N LEU A 110 1.64 2.48 8.87
CA LEU A 110 0.51 2.78 9.74
C LEU A 110 0.57 4.21 10.30
N THR A 111 1.77 4.69 10.67
CA THR A 111 1.96 6.04 11.22
C THR A 111 1.62 7.12 10.20
N LEU A 112 2.12 7.00 8.97
CA LEU A 112 1.85 7.97 7.91
C LEU A 112 0.41 7.90 7.42
N SER A 113 -0.17 6.70 7.32
CA SER A 113 -1.59 6.55 7.02
C SER A 113 -2.47 7.19 8.08
N ALA A 114 -2.13 7.06 9.37
CA ALA A 114 -2.86 7.72 10.44
C ALA A 114 -2.76 9.26 10.36
N ALA A 115 -1.58 9.79 10.00
CA ALA A 115 -1.39 11.22 9.81
C ALA A 115 -2.17 11.76 8.59
N LEU A 116 -2.25 10.99 7.51
CA LEU A 116 -3.02 11.34 6.32
C LEU A 116 -4.54 11.26 6.55
N ALA A 117 -4.99 10.33 7.39
CA ALA A 117 -6.40 10.08 7.68
C ALA A 117 -7.01 11.00 8.76
N TYR A 118 -6.22 11.92 9.34
CA TYR A 118 -6.65 12.83 10.41
C TYR A 118 -7.53 13.96 9.88
#